data_AF-A0A7L9BLT6-F1
#
_entry.id   AF-A0A7L9BLT6-F1
#
_cell.length_a   1.000
_cell.length_b   1.000
_cell.length_c   1.000
_cell.angle_alpha   90.00
_cell.angle_beta   90.00
_cell.angle_gamma   90.00
#
_symmetry.space_group_name_H-M   'P 1'
#
loop_
_entity.id
_entity.type
_entity.pdbx_description
1 polymer ?
#
loop_
_entity_poly.entity_id
_entity_poly.type
_entity_poly.pdbx_seq_one_letter_code
_entity_poly.pdbx_strand_id
1 'polypeptide(L)'
;MSRRTRNVWVSLVGVMTCVGGVLLLMDESRAGKAEGFTVPTAMATSTAGGSSSIFNTSKPIDEARWTRIVVVQTGGPFASGESLAAESQSRGETGGPAYHFVVGNGNGLGDGVVHVGRRWVWQDDSSSGAGTIVVGVVGSARRGPHTEAQTVRLVNLVNQLMTRFSISGDRVFLDVGAGFPSARFVEQVAGR
;
A
#
# COMPACT_ATOMS: atom_id res chain seq x y z
N MET A 1 16.56 23.00 46.02
CA MET A 1 17.03 22.85 44.63
C MET A 1 17.60 24.18 44.15
N SER A 2 18.88 24.23 43.74
CA SER A 2 19.55 25.51 43.46
C SER A 2 18.99 26.20 42.21
N ARG A 3 19.03 27.54 42.15
CA ARG A 3 18.58 28.33 40.97
C ARG A 3 19.26 27.88 39.68
N ARG A 4 20.51 27.41 39.76
CA ARG A 4 21.28 26.90 38.61
C ARG A 4 20.74 25.58 38.10
N THR A 5 20.38 24.66 39.00
CA THR A 5 19.80 23.36 38.66
C THR A 5 18.43 23.52 37.97
N ARG A 6 17.60 24.46 38.42
CA ARG A 6 16.31 24.75 37.79
C ARG A 6 16.44 25.28 36.36
N ASN A 7 17.41 26.15 36.11
CA ASN A 7 17.64 26.68 34.77
C ASN A 7 18.09 25.60 33.77
N VAL A 8 18.90 24.64 34.22
CA VAL A 8 19.34 23.50 33.39
C VAL A 8 18.16 22.62 33.00
N TRP A 9 17.27 22.30 33.95
CA TRP A 9 16.08 21.49 33.66
C TRP A 9 15.12 22.16 32.69
N VAL A 10 14.90 23.47 32.84
CA VAL A 10 14.06 24.24 31.90
C VAL A 10 14.68 24.28 30.51
N SER A 11 16.01 24.44 30.39
CA SER A 11 16.67 24.40 29.08
C SER A 11 16.62 23.01 28.44
N LEU A 12 16.74 21.94 29.22
CA LEU A 12 16.70 20.57 28.72
C LEU A 12 15.31 20.23 28.19
N VAL A 13 14.25 20.52 28.96
CA VAL A 13 12.86 20.30 28.53
C VAL A 13 12.53 21.18 27.31
N GLY A 14 12.95 22.45 27.32
CA GLY A 14 12.73 23.35 26.19
C GLY A 14 13.36 22.86 24.88
N VAL A 15 14.60 22.36 24.94
CA VAL A 15 15.28 21.81 23.76
C VAL A 15 14.62 20.51 23.28
N MET A 16 14.25 19.61 24.19
CA MET A 16 13.57 18.36 23.83
C MET A 16 12.21 18.63 23.15
N THR A 17 11.44 19.61 23.63
CA THR A 17 10.15 19.99 23.03
C THR A 17 10.34 20.69 21.68
N CYS A 18 11.34 21.57 21.54
CA CYS A 18 11.63 22.22 20.26
C CYS A 18 12.08 21.21 19.20
N VAL A 19 12.98 20.28 19.54
CA VAL A 19 13.43 19.25 18.60
C VAL A 19 12.28 18.33 18.21
N GLY A 20 11.44 17.91 19.17
CA GLY A 20 10.23 17.12 18.88
C GLY A 20 9.25 17.86 17.97
N GLY A 21 9.01 19.15 18.22
CA GLY A 21 8.16 20.00 17.39
C GLY A 21 8.69 20.18 15.97
N VAL A 22 10.00 20.40 15.82
CA VAL A 22 10.65 20.52 14.50
C VAL A 22 10.59 19.19 13.74
N LEU A 23 10.81 18.05 14.42
CA LEU A 23 10.67 16.74 13.78
C LEU A 23 9.24 16.47 13.32
N LEU A 24 8.22 16.82 14.12
CA LEU A 24 6.82 16.69 13.70
C LEU A 24 6.49 17.57 12.49
N LEU A 25 7.00 18.81 12.45
CA LEU A 25 6.77 19.71 11.32
C LEU A 25 7.50 19.24 10.04
N MET A 26 8.68 18.64 10.18
CA MET A 26 9.41 18.00 9.08
C MET A 26 8.76 16.69 8.63
N ASP A 27 8.09 15.98 9.54
CA ASP A 27 7.34 14.77 9.23
C ASP A 27 6.06 15.09 8.44
N GLU A 28 5.33 16.15 8.81
CA GLU A 28 4.17 16.62 8.03
C GLU A 28 4.56 17.04 6.60
N SER A 29 5.71 17.67 6.42
CA SER A 29 6.21 18.07 5.10
C SER A 29 6.76 16.89 4.27
N ARG A 30 7.03 15.73 4.90
CA ARG A 30 7.30 14.45 4.21
C ARG A 30 6.02 13.67 3.93
N ALA A 31 5.07 13.67 4.87
CA ALA A 31 3.75 13.07 4.72
C ALA A 31 2.92 13.74 3.61
N GLY A 32 3.12 15.04 3.39
CA GLY A 32 2.51 15.77 2.26
C GLY A 32 3.06 15.40 0.88
N LYS A 33 4.13 14.60 0.79
CA LYS A 33 4.75 14.18 -0.48
C LYS A 33 4.65 12.68 -0.75
N ALA A 34 4.34 11.88 0.28
CA ALA A 34 4.02 10.46 0.15
C ALA A 34 2.49 10.29 0.22
N GLU A 35 1.82 10.43 -0.92
CA GLU A 35 0.34 10.41 -1.00
C GLU A 35 -0.29 8.99 -0.87
N GLY A 36 0.28 8.15 -0.02
CA GLY A 36 -0.25 6.81 0.28
C GLY A 36 0.15 6.36 1.67
N PHE A 37 -0.75 5.66 2.35
CA PHE A 37 -0.52 5.15 3.70
C PHE A 37 -0.18 3.64 3.67
N THR A 38 0.64 3.19 4.62
CA THR A 38 1.04 1.78 4.76
C THR A 38 0.27 1.13 5.91
N VAL A 39 -0.38 -0.01 5.64
CA VAL A 39 -1.14 -0.75 6.66
C VAL A 39 -0.31 -1.97 7.13
N PRO A 40 0.25 -1.96 8.36
CA PRO A 40 1.04 -3.08 8.87
C PRO A 40 0.22 -4.38 8.96
N THR A 41 0.88 -5.52 8.74
CA THR A 41 0.26 -6.86 8.81
C THR A 41 -0.32 -7.16 10.20
N ALA A 42 0.29 -6.68 11.28
CA ALA A 42 -0.19 -6.88 12.64
C ALA A 42 -1.55 -6.20 12.94
N MET A 43 -1.94 -5.19 12.14
CA MET A 43 -3.23 -4.49 12.28
C MET A 43 -4.35 -5.16 11.46
N ALA A 44 -4.03 -6.18 10.65
CA ALA A 44 -4.99 -6.83 9.75
C ALA A 44 -5.73 -8.02 10.41
N THR A 45 -5.33 -8.44 11.61
CA THR A 45 -5.85 -9.63 12.31
C THR A 45 -6.88 -9.33 13.42
N SER A 46 -7.33 -8.08 13.58
CA SER A 46 -8.41 -7.75 14.53
C SER A 46 -9.79 -8.01 13.91
N THR A 47 -10.20 -9.28 13.84
CA THR A 47 -11.58 -9.67 13.49
C THR A 47 -12.53 -9.44 14.66
N ALA A 48 -13.05 -8.22 14.77
CA ALA A 48 -14.35 -7.90 15.36
C ALA A 48 -14.74 -6.46 14.94
N GLY A 49 -15.43 -6.30 13.80
CA GLY A 49 -16.10 -5.05 13.41
C GLY A 49 -15.26 -3.94 12.76
N GLY A 50 -13.97 -4.14 12.49
CA GLY A 50 -13.13 -3.16 11.80
C GLY A 50 -13.26 -3.27 10.28
N SER A 51 -13.89 -2.30 9.62
CA SER A 51 -13.73 -2.09 8.19
C SER A 51 -12.23 -1.99 7.88
N SER A 52 -11.72 -2.92 7.06
CA SER A 52 -10.30 -2.95 6.68
C SER A 52 -9.86 -1.55 6.26
N SER A 53 -8.82 -1.01 6.90
CA SER A 53 -8.33 0.38 6.74
C SER A 53 -8.15 0.81 5.27
N ILE A 54 -7.98 -0.15 4.36
CA ILE A 54 -7.91 0.06 2.90
C ILE A 54 -9.18 0.65 2.30
N PHE A 55 -10.36 0.51 2.92
CA PHE A 55 -11.63 1.05 2.43
C PHE A 55 -11.95 2.45 2.97
N ASN A 56 -11.13 2.97 3.90
CA ASN A 56 -11.23 4.34 4.35
C ASN A 56 -10.60 5.26 3.28
N THR A 57 -11.44 5.89 2.47
CA THR A 57 -11.07 6.65 1.28
C THR A 57 -11.56 8.09 1.39
N SER A 58 -10.88 9.02 0.74
CA SER A 58 -11.25 10.44 0.76
C SER A 58 -12.46 10.73 -0.12
N LYS A 59 -12.59 10.04 -1.26
CA LYS A 59 -13.83 10.04 -2.05
C LYS A 59 -14.65 8.78 -1.74
N PRO A 60 -15.99 8.89 -1.64
CA PRO A 60 -16.85 7.72 -1.47
C PRO A 60 -16.60 6.67 -2.54
N ILE A 61 -16.60 5.41 -2.13
CA ILE A 61 -16.43 4.27 -3.02
C ILE A 61 -17.74 4.00 -3.76
N ASP A 62 -17.71 4.09 -5.08
CA ASP A 62 -18.77 3.58 -5.94
C ASP A 62 -18.52 2.10 -6.22
N GLU A 63 -19.25 1.23 -5.54
CA GLU A 63 -19.06 -0.22 -5.62
C GLU A 63 -19.35 -0.77 -7.03
N ALA A 64 -20.30 -0.19 -7.75
CA ALA A 64 -20.70 -0.66 -9.08
C ALA A 64 -19.64 -0.34 -10.16
N ARG A 65 -18.76 0.62 -9.89
CA ARG A 65 -17.69 1.02 -10.80
C ARG A 65 -16.62 -0.05 -10.95
N TRP A 66 -16.27 -0.74 -9.86
CA TRP A 66 -15.13 -1.65 -9.82
C TRP A 66 -15.56 -3.04 -10.27
N THR A 67 -15.11 -3.45 -11.45
CA THR A 67 -15.58 -4.68 -12.10
C THR A 67 -14.49 -5.71 -12.34
N ARG A 68 -13.22 -5.31 -12.20
CA ARG A 68 -12.05 -6.12 -12.55
C ARG A 68 -10.89 -5.87 -11.59
N ILE A 69 -10.09 -6.91 -11.35
CA ILE A 69 -8.83 -6.82 -10.64
C ILE A 69 -7.70 -7.31 -11.56
N VAL A 70 -6.63 -6.53 -11.65
CA VAL A 70 -5.39 -6.93 -12.34
C VAL A 70 -4.25 -6.91 -11.33
N VAL A 71 -3.58 -8.04 -11.19
CA VAL A 71 -2.37 -8.15 -10.38
C VAL A 71 -1.16 -8.10 -11.28
N VAL A 72 -0.24 -7.19 -11.01
CA VAL A 72 0.97 -6.96 -11.81
C VAL A 72 2.21 -6.96 -10.92
N GLN A 73 3.37 -7.30 -11.48
CA GLN A 73 4.66 -7.13 -10.80
C GLN A 73 5.23 -5.72 -11.02
N THR A 74 5.92 -5.15 -10.04
CA THR A 74 6.58 -3.83 -10.20
C THR A 74 7.84 -3.88 -11.07
N GLY A 75 8.43 -5.06 -11.26
CA GLY A 75 9.63 -5.28 -12.09
C GLY A 75 10.96 -5.03 -11.36
N GLY A 76 10.96 -4.23 -10.30
CA GLY A 76 12.13 -3.92 -9.46
C GLY A 76 12.13 -4.68 -8.14
N PRO A 77 13.31 -4.98 -7.55
CA PRO A 77 13.40 -5.67 -6.26
C PRO A 77 13.05 -4.77 -5.06
N PHE A 78 12.95 -3.46 -5.27
CA PHE A 78 12.70 -2.45 -4.25
C PHE A 78 11.47 -1.63 -4.65
N ALA A 79 10.62 -1.32 -3.68
CA ALA A 79 9.62 -0.27 -3.83
C ALA A 79 9.34 0.39 -2.48
N SER A 80 9.24 1.71 -2.45
CA SER A 80 8.70 2.52 -1.37
C SER A 80 7.65 3.48 -1.95
N GLY A 81 6.86 4.15 -1.10
CA GLY A 81 5.91 5.17 -1.58
C GLY A 81 6.63 6.25 -2.42
N GLU A 82 7.83 6.64 -2.01
CA GLU A 82 8.67 7.62 -2.70
C GLU A 82 9.20 7.10 -4.04
N SER A 83 9.69 5.85 -4.10
CA SER A 83 10.21 5.30 -5.35
C SER A 83 9.10 5.07 -6.37
N LEU A 84 7.91 4.65 -5.91
CA LEU A 84 6.73 4.50 -6.76
C LEU A 84 6.28 5.86 -7.31
N ALA A 85 6.28 6.91 -6.47
CA ALA A 85 5.96 8.26 -6.90
C ALA A 85 6.98 8.79 -7.92
N ALA A 86 8.29 8.57 -7.69
CA ALA A 86 9.35 8.94 -8.62
C ALA A 86 9.23 8.20 -9.95
N GLU A 87 8.94 6.89 -9.92
CA GLU A 87 8.70 6.08 -11.11
C GLU A 87 7.53 6.64 -11.94
N SER A 88 6.40 6.90 -11.28
CA SER A 88 5.22 7.51 -11.90
C SER A 88 5.52 8.86 -12.55
N GLN A 89 6.26 9.73 -11.85
CA GLN A 89 6.71 11.03 -12.37
C GLN A 89 7.60 10.88 -13.61
N SER A 90 8.56 9.95 -13.58
CA SER A 90 9.44 9.68 -14.73
C SER A 90 8.69 9.15 -15.96
N ARG A 91 7.54 8.51 -15.74
CA ARG A 91 6.62 8.04 -16.81
C ARG A 91 5.63 9.12 -17.25
N GLY A 92 5.67 10.31 -16.65
CA GLY A 92 4.74 11.40 -16.95
C GLY A 92 3.29 11.11 -16.51
N GLU A 93 3.10 10.19 -15.56
CA GLU A 93 1.77 9.84 -15.07
C GLU A 93 1.22 10.95 -14.14
N THR A 94 0.08 11.51 -14.52
CA THR A 94 -0.68 12.42 -13.65
C THR A 94 -1.49 11.62 -12.62
N GLY A 95 -1.39 11.98 -11.34
CA GLY A 95 -2.16 11.36 -10.25
C GLY A 95 -1.39 10.35 -9.40
N GLY A 96 -0.06 10.27 -9.54
CA GLY A 96 0.77 9.35 -8.78
C GLY A 96 0.74 7.92 -9.35
N PRO A 97 1.34 6.96 -8.62
CA PRO A 97 1.63 5.62 -9.12
C PRO A 97 0.44 4.97 -9.81
N ALA A 98 0.70 4.22 -10.89
CA ALA A 98 -0.31 3.49 -11.65
C ALA A 98 -1.11 2.45 -10.84
N TYR A 99 -0.63 2.08 -9.64
CA TYR A 99 -1.21 1.05 -8.79
C TYR A 99 -2.19 1.63 -7.77
N HIS A 100 -3.31 0.93 -7.57
CA HIS A 100 -4.23 1.21 -6.47
C HIS A 100 -3.67 0.69 -5.14
N PHE A 101 -3.04 -0.47 -5.19
CA PHE A 101 -2.40 -1.11 -4.04
C PHE A 101 -1.05 -1.66 -4.44
N VAL A 102 -0.10 -1.70 -3.49
CA VAL A 102 1.19 -2.36 -3.68
C VAL A 102 1.53 -3.24 -2.48
N VAL A 103 1.87 -4.51 -2.70
CA VAL A 103 2.27 -5.46 -1.66
C VAL A 103 3.79 -5.58 -1.57
N GLY A 104 4.37 -5.13 -0.45
CA GLY A 104 5.81 -5.08 -0.21
C GLY A 104 6.47 -6.45 -0.01
N ASN A 105 7.72 -6.58 -0.43
CA ASN A 105 8.57 -7.79 -0.29
C ASN A 105 9.62 -7.68 0.84
N GLY A 106 9.54 -6.65 1.67
CA GLY A 106 10.54 -6.36 2.70
C GLY A 106 11.67 -5.42 2.25
N ASN A 107 11.73 -5.03 0.97
CA ASN A 107 12.72 -4.08 0.44
C ASN A 107 12.05 -2.73 0.09
N GLY A 108 12.13 -1.78 1.01
CA GLY A 108 11.47 -0.47 0.93
C GLY A 108 10.13 -0.47 1.65
N LEU A 109 9.15 -1.19 1.12
CA LEU A 109 7.91 -1.56 1.81
C LEU A 109 8.15 -2.83 2.64
N GLY A 110 7.60 -2.89 3.85
CA GLY A 110 7.67 -4.07 4.70
C GLY A 110 7.08 -5.32 4.03
N ASP A 111 7.55 -6.50 4.43
CA ASP A 111 7.11 -7.75 3.83
C ASP A 111 5.63 -8.04 4.14
N GLY A 112 4.84 -8.24 3.09
CA GLY A 112 3.38 -8.39 3.20
C GLY A 112 2.64 -7.13 3.67
N VAL A 113 3.31 -5.96 3.70
CA VAL A 113 2.64 -4.68 3.96
C VAL A 113 1.94 -4.21 2.69
N VAL A 114 0.69 -3.77 2.84
CA VAL A 114 -0.07 -3.15 1.74
C VAL A 114 0.10 -1.65 1.83
N HIS A 115 0.66 -1.08 0.78
CA HIS A 115 0.64 0.36 0.52
C HIS A 115 -0.62 0.69 -0.29
N VAL A 116 -1.41 1.65 0.20
CA VAL A 116 -2.60 2.15 -0.49
C VAL A 116 -2.20 3.38 -1.29
N GLY A 117 -2.35 3.31 -2.61
CA GLY A 117 -1.98 4.40 -3.52
C GLY A 117 -3.03 5.51 -3.56
N ARG A 118 -2.57 6.71 -3.93
CA ARG A 118 -3.42 7.91 -4.10
C ARG A 118 -4.67 7.65 -4.94
N ARG A 119 -4.52 6.96 -6.09
CA ARG A 119 -5.64 6.66 -7.00
C ARG A 119 -6.78 5.93 -6.29
N TRP A 120 -6.46 5.03 -5.37
CA TRP A 120 -7.48 4.36 -4.58
C TRP A 120 -8.15 5.32 -3.60
N VAL A 121 -7.37 6.11 -2.86
CA VAL A 121 -7.91 7.07 -1.88
C VAL A 121 -8.87 8.07 -2.53
N TRP A 122 -8.57 8.50 -3.76
CA TRP A 122 -9.36 9.46 -4.52
C TRP A 122 -10.32 8.83 -5.54
N GLN A 123 -10.39 7.49 -5.57
CA GLN A 123 -11.24 6.72 -6.50
C GLN A 123 -11.01 7.13 -7.97
N ASP A 124 -9.76 7.28 -8.37
CA ASP A 124 -9.35 7.59 -9.74
C ASP A 124 -9.00 6.29 -10.50
N ASP A 125 -9.09 6.32 -11.83
CA ASP A 125 -8.82 5.13 -12.65
C ASP A 125 -7.33 4.74 -12.66
N SER A 126 -7.05 3.46 -12.90
CA SER A 126 -5.69 2.98 -13.18
C SER A 126 -5.29 3.25 -14.63
N SER A 127 -3.99 3.09 -14.91
CA SER A 127 -3.48 3.05 -16.28
C SER A 127 -4.03 1.88 -17.11
N SER A 128 -4.57 0.83 -16.47
CA SER A 128 -5.21 -0.31 -17.13
C SER A 128 -6.65 -0.04 -17.60
N GLY A 129 -7.19 1.15 -17.29
CA GLY A 129 -8.51 1.59 -17.74
C GLY A 129 -9.53 1.70 -16.61
N ALA A 130 -10.70 2.24 -16.97
CA ALA A 130 -11.78 2.51 -16.02
C ALA A 130 -12.34 1.23 -15.39
N GLY A 131 -12.71 1.33 -14.12
CA GLY A 131 -13.34 0.22 -13.38
C GLY A 131 -12.42 -0.97 -13.10
N THR A 132 -11.11 -0.81 -13.29
CA THR A 132 -10.09 -1.83 -13.04
C THR A 132 -9.23 -1.46 -11.84
N ILE A 133 -9.28 -2.29 -10.81
CA ILE A 133 -8.38 -2.20 -9.65
C ILE A 133 -7.05 -2.86 -10.02
N VAL A 134 -5.95 -2.18 -9.75
CA VAL A 134 -4.59 -2.64 -10.09
C VAL A 134 -3.80 -2.84 -8.81
N VAL A 135 -3.34 -4.08 -8.60
CA VAL A 135 -2.56 -4.48 -7.43
C VAL A 135 -1.14 -4.81 -7.88
N GLY A 136 -0.19 -3.99 -7.46
CA GLY A 136 1.24 -4.22 -7.67
C GLY A 136 1.82 -5.18 -6.63
N VAL A 137 2.70 -6.08 -7.07
CA VAL A 137 3.50 -6.93 -6.19
C VAL A 137 4.96 -6.55 -6.38
N VAL A 138 5.64 -6.16 -5.29
CA VAL A 138 7.04 -5.75 -5.38
C VAL A 138 7.91 -6.94 -5.78
N GLY A 139 8.72 -6.75 -6.82
CA GLY A 139 9.63 -7.76 -7.33
C GLY A 139 9.41 -8.06 -8.81
N SER A 140 10.09 -9.09 -9.28
CA SER A 140 9.83 -9.69 -10.59
C SER A 140 10.13 -11.19 -10.54
N ALA A 141 9.32 -12.00 -11.21
CA ALA A 141 9.54 -13.44 -11.34
C ALA A 141 10.94 -13.82 -11.88
N ARG A 142 11.57 -12.95 -12.66
CA ARG A 142 12.93 -13.16 -13.20
C ARG A 142 14.04 -13.06 -12.15
N ARG A 143 13.78 -12.42 -11.01
CA ARG A 143 14.78 -12.11 -9.98
C ARG A 143 14.67 -13.00 -8.74
N GLY A 144 13.69 -13.90 -8.70
CA GLY A 144 13.45 -14.82 -7.59
C GLY A 144 11.96 -15.00 -7.30
N PRO A 145 11.61 -15.98 -6.46
CA PRO A 145 10.23 -16.19 -6.02
C PRO A 145 9.76 -15.04 -5.12
N HIS A 146 8.44 -14.81 -5.09
CA HIS A 146 7.82 -13.92 -4.11
C HIS A 146 7.83 -14.53 -2.70
N THR A 147 7.86 -13.70 -1.67
CA THR A 147 7.83 -14.19 -0.29
C THR A 147 6.48 -14.83 0.05
N GLU A 148 6.46 -15.71 1.05
CA GLU A 148 5.22 -16.30 1.54
C GLU A 148 4.28 -15.23 2.11
N ALA A 149 4.81 -14.27 2.86
CA ALA A 149 4.05 -13.16 3.42
C ALA A 149 3.42 -12.28 2.32
N GLN A 150 4.14 -12.01 1.22
CA GLN A 150 3.57 -11.34 0.04
C GLN A 150 2.41 -12.13 -0.55
N THR A 151 2.61 -13.43 -0.76
CA THR A 151 1.61 -14.29 -1.41
C THR A 151 0.33 -14.37 -0.56
N VAL A 152 0.47 -14.64 0.74
CA VAL A 152 -0.65 -14.69 1.69
C VAL A 152 -1.37 -13.34 1.74
N ARG A 153 -0.62 -12.23 1.83
CA ARG A 153 -1.25 -10.90 1.89
C ARG A 153 -2.00 -10.58 0.61
N LEU A 154 -1.42 -10.88 -0.55
CA LEU A 154 -2.02 -10.63 -1.85
C LEU A 154 -3.34 -11.38 -1.99
N VAL A 155 -3.37 -12.68 -1.63
CA VAL A 155 -4.60 -13.48 -1.62
C VAL A 155 -5.66 -12.84 -0.72
N ASN A 156 -5.28 -12.48 0.51
CA ASN A 156 -6.20 -11.84 1.46
C ASN A 156 -6.74 -10.49 0.95
N LEU A 157 -5.89 -9.68 0.30
CA LEU A 157 -6.29 -8.40 -0.29
C LEU A 157 -7.27 -8.60 -1.45
N VAL A 158 -6.93 -9.49 -2.39
CA VAL A 158 -7.78 -9.76 -3.57
C VAL A 158 -9.13 -10.33 -3.14
N ASN A 159 -9.16 -11.25 -2.18
CA ASN A 159 -10.41 -11.80 -1.64
C ASN A 159 -11.28 -10.72 -0.97
N GLN A 160 -10.67 -9.79 -0.24
CA GLN A 160 -11.42 -8.66 0.35
C GLN A 160 -12.02 -7.76 -0.72
N LEU A 161 -11.28 -7.46 -1.80
CA LEU A 161 -11.76 -6.66 -2.91
C LEU A 161 -12.89 -7.38 -3.66
N MET A 162 -12.72 -8.66 -3.96
CA MET A 162 -13.74 -9.48 -4.63
C MET A 162 -15.04 -9.52 -3.83
N THR A 163 -14.94 -9.78 -2.52
CA THR A 163 -16.10 -9.82 -1.63
C THR A 163 -16.78 -8.45 -1.57
N ARG A 164 -15.98 -7.38 -1.43
CA ARG A 164 -16.51 -6.01 -1.30
C ARG A 164 -17.24 -5.54 -2.55
N PHE A 165 -16.74 -5.89 -3.74
CA PHE A 165 -17.23 -5.39 -5.02
C PHE A 165 -18.01 -6.45 -5.83
N SER A 166 -18.26 -7.62 -5.25
CA SER A 166 -18.87 -8.77 -5.95
C SER A 166 -18.18 -9.11 -7.26
N ILE A 167 -16.85 -9.01 -7.30
CA ILE A 167 -16.04 -9.34 -8.48
C ILE A 167 -15.77 -10.85 -8.45
N SER A 168 -16.22 -11.53 -9.50
CA SER A 168 -15.99 -12.97 -9.68
C SER A 168 -14.52 -13.27 -10.05
N GLY A 169 -14.05 -14.47 -9.68
CA GLY A 169 -12.65 -14.89 -9.88
C GLY A 169 -12.19 -14.91 -11.34
N ASP A 170 -13.12 -15.10 -12.28
CA ASP A 170 -12.88 -15.02 -13.73
C ASP A 170 -12.51 -13.59 -14.21
N ARG A 171 -12.77 -12.57 -13.38
CA ARG A 171 -12.40 -11.18 -13.63
C ARG A 171 -11.15 -10.74 -12.86
N VAL A 172 -10.38 -11.71 -12.36
CA VAL A 172 -9.08 -11.49 -11.74
C VAL A 172 -7.99 -11.94 -12.72
N PHE A 173 -7.21 -10.97 -13.21
CA PHE A 173 -6.14 -11.22 -14.18
C PHE A 173 -4.77 -11.13 -13.50
N LEU A 174 -3.88 -12.05 -13.84
CA LEU A 174 -2.54 -12.16 -13.26
C LEU A 174 -1.47 -11.90 -14.32
N ASP A 175 -0.65 -10.87 -14.11
CA ASP A 175 0.57 -10.57 -14.87
C ASP A 175 1.79 -10.43 -13.93
N VAL A 176 2.11 -11.54 -13.28
CA VAL A 176 3.15 -11.65 -12.24
C VAL A 176 4.31 -12.57 -12.65
N GLY A 177 4.29 -13.09 -13.88
CA GLY A 177 5.33 -13.95 -14.44
C GLY A 177 5.40 -15.36 -13.83
N ALA A 178 6.29 -16.21 -14.37
CA ALA A 178 6.37 -17.64 -14.07
C ALA A 178 6.84 -18.00 -12.64
N GLY A 179 7.28 -17.02 -11.84
CA GLY A 179 7.81 -17.20 -10.48
C GLY A 179 6.76 -17.01 -9.38
N PHE A 180 5.53 -16.62 -9.75
CA PHE A 180 4.41 -16.52 -8.82
C PHE A 180 3.60 -17.83 -8.83
N PRO A 181 3.12 -18.34 -7.68
CA PRO A 181 2.32 -19.56 -7.61
C PRO A 181 0.88 -19.33 -8.10
N SER A 182 0.72 -18.97 -9.38
CA SER A 182 -0.56 -18.61 -9.99
C SER A 182 -1.61 -19.71 -9.87
N ALA A 183 -1.22 -20.98 -9.96
CA ALA A 183 -2.15 -22.10 -9.81
C ALA A 183 -2.79 -22.16 -8.41
N ARG A 184 -1.98 -22.02 -7.35
CA ARG A 184 -2.48 -21.98 -5.97
C ARG A 184 -3.29 -20.72 -5.69
N PHE A 185 -2.87 -19.59 -6.25
CA PHE A 185 -3.61 -18.35 -6.13
C PHE A 185 -5.00 -18.47 -6.77
N VAL A 186 -5.07 -18.96 -8.01
CA VAL A 186 -6.33 -19.16 -8.72
C VAL A 186 -7.21 -20.18 -8.01
N GLU A 187 -6.65 -21.27 -7.46
CA GLU A 187 -7.43 -22.23 -6.65
C GLU A 187 -8.07 -21.56 -5.43
N GLN A 188 -7.33 -20.69 -4.72
CA GLN A 188 -7.82 -19.97 -3.54
C GLN A 188 -8.82 -18.85 -3.87
N VAL A 189 -8.76 -18.32 -5.08
CA VAL A 189 -9.58 -17.18 -5.55
C VAL A 189 -10.82 -17.63 -6.35
N ALA A 190 -10.70 -18.65 -7.19
CA ALA A 190 -11.77 -19.18 -8.05
C ALA A 190 -12.60 -20.29 -7.38
N GLY A 191 -12.17 -20.81 -6.23
CA GLY A 191 -12.93 -21.80 -5.45
C GLY A 191 -14.13 -21.22 -4.67
N ARG A 192 -14.50 -19.96 -4.90
CA ARG A 192 -15.60 -19.23 -4.25
C ARG A 192 -16.29 -18.32 -5.24
#